data_AF-A0A1H1AUW5-F1
#
_entry.id   AF-A0A1H1AUW5-F1
#
_cell.length_a   1.000
_cell.length_b   1.000
_cell.length_c   1.000
_cell.angle_alpha   90.00
_cell.angle_beta   90.00
_cell.angle_gamma   90.00
#
_symmetry.space_group_name_H-M   'P 1'
#
loop_
_entity.id
_entity.type
_entity.pdbx_description
1 polymer ?
#
loop_
_entity_poly.entity_id
_entity_poly.type
_entity_poly.pdbx_seq_one_letter_code
_entity_poly.pdbx_strand_id
1 'polypeptide(L)'
;MEHEEVARVRAEVASLHGELVRYGLVVWTGGNVSGRVRLGGDPRADLFVIKPSGVSYEELAPENMIVCDLDGTVVPGTPGSDRSPSSDTAAHAYVYRNMPEVGGVVHTHSPYAVAWAARGEEIPCVVTAMADEFGGPVPVGPFAIIGDDSIGRGIVDTLRGHRSRAVLMQNHG
;
A
#
# COMPACT_ATOMS: atom_id res chain seq x y z
N MET A 1 18.97 9.76 16.62
CA MET A 1 18.52 10.72 15.58
C MET A 1 17.83 9.92 14.51
N GLU A 2 16.65 10.36 14.07
CA GLU A 2 15.91 9.71 12.98
C GLU A 2 16.66 9.90 11.65
N HIS A 3 16.67 8.88 10.80
CA HIS A 3 17.31 8.93 9.49
C HIS A 3 16.55 9.91 8.59
N GLU A 4 17.24 10.82 7.90
CA GLU A 4 16.63 11.88 7.09
C GLU A 4 15.61 11.35 6.07
N GLU A 5 15.95 10.24 5.40
CA GLU A 5 15.04 9.59 4.46
C GLU A 5 13.76 9.04 5.12
N VAL A 6 13.83 8.56 6.37
CA VAL A 6 12.63 8.11 7.11
C VAL A 6 11.71 9.30 7.36
N ALA A 7 12.26 10.43 7.82
CA ALA A 7 11.49 11.65 8.06
C ALA A 7 10.84 12.17 6.76
N ARG A 8 11.58 12.13 5.63
CA ARG A 8 11.06 12.50 4.32
C ARG A 8 9.87 11.63 3.90
N VAL A 9 10.02 10.31 3.98
CA VAL A 9 8.96 9.36 3.58
C VAL A 9 7.75 9.44 4.52
N ARG A 10 7.96 9.69 5.83
CA ARG A 10 6.85 9.95 6.77
C ARG A 10 6.00 11.14 6.34
N ALA A 11 6.64 12.26 6.00
CA ALA A 11 5.95 13.45 5.55
C ALA A 11 5.17 13.21 4.25
N GLU A 12 5.79 12.51 3.30
CA GLU A 12 5.17 12.15 2.02
C GLU A 12 3.96 11.22 2.21
N VAL A 13 4.11 10.13 2.97
CA VAL A 13 3.04 9.17 3.23
C VAL A 13 1.88 9.84 3.98
N ALA A 14 2.16 10.66 5.00
CA ALA A 14 1.11 11.38 5.72
C ALA A 14 0.30 12.30 4.77
N SER A 15 0.99 13.06 3.92
CA SER A 15 0.36 13.96 2.95
C SER A 15 -0.50 13.20 1.92
N LEU A 16 0.01 12.10 1.36
CA LEU A 16 -0.67 11.31 0.32
C LEU A 16 -1.97 10.66 0.82
N HIS A 17 -2.08 10.34 2.11
CA HIS A 17 -3.35 9.90 2.68
C HIS A 17 -4.44 10.98 2.58
N GLY A 18 -4.08 12.25 2.71
CA GLY A 18 -5.00 13.38 2.51
C GLY A 18 -5.52 13.46 1.06
N GLU A 19 -4.70 13.11 0.08
CA GLU A 19 -5.12 13.07 -1.33
C GLU A 19 -6.16 11.97 -1.59
N LEU A 20 -6.08 10.81 -0.91
CA LEU A 20 -7.09 9.76 -1.02
C LEU A 20 -8.48 10.27 -0.61
N VAL A 21 -8.54 11.06 0.46
CA VAL A 21 -9.79 11.69 0.94
C VAL A 21 -10.25 12.78 -0.03
N ARG A 22 -9.32 13.66 -0.43
CA ARG A 22 -9.59 14.78 -1.36
C ARG A 22 -10.24 14.31 -2.67
N TYR A 23 -9.80 13.17 -3.21
CA TYR A 23 -10.33 12.60 -4.45
C TYR A 23 -11.47 11.58 -4.24
N GLY A 24 -11.93 11.37 -3.00
CA GLY A 24 -13.04 10.45 -2.70
C GLY A 24 -12.72 8.99 -3.02
N LEU A 25 -11.45 8.58 -2.87
CA LEU A 25 -10.98 7.22 -3.17
C LEU A 25 -11.16 6.25 -1.99
N VAL A 26 -11.46 6.78 -0.80
CA VAL A 26 -11.61 6.04 0.44
C VAL A 26 -12.77 6.58 1.27
N VAL A 27 -13.28 5.77 2.19
CA VAL A 27 -14.29 6.15 3.17
C VAL A 27 -13.84 5.67 4.56
N TRP A 28 -14.16 6.44 5.61
CA TRP A 28 -13.78 6.14 7.00
C TRP A 28 -12.27 5.95 7.15
N THR A 29 -11.82 4.80 7.66
CA THR A 29 -10.41 4.43 7.81
C THR A 29 -9.95 3.40 6.78
N GLY A 30 -10.78 3.08 5.78
CA GLY A 30 -10.45 2.09 4.73
C GLY A 30 -9.42 2.62 3.73
N GLY A 31 -8.58 1.75 3.18
CA GLY A 31 -7.46 2.14 2.33
C GLY A 31 -6.24 2.67 3.12
N ASN A 32 -5.09 2.70 2.46
CA ASN A 32 -3.84 3.21 3.03
C ASN A 32 -2.76 3.42 1.96
N VAL A 33 -1.73 4.15 2.33
CA VAL A 33 -0.51 4.37 1.57
C VAL A 33 0.66 3.89 2.40
N SER A 34 1.64 3.27 1.76
CA SER A 34 2.97 3.08 2.36
C SER A 34 4.07 3.51 1.39
N GLY A 35 5.19 3.93 1.95
CA GLY A 35 6.40 4.31 1.21
C GLY A 35 7.60 3.51 1.70
N ARG A 36 8.40 2.97 0.78
CA ARG A 36 9.65 2.27 1.08
C ARG A 36 10.77 3.27 1.34
N VAL A 37 11.55 3.03 2.38
CA VAL A 37 12.76 3.77 2.74
C VAL A 37 13.96 2.92 2.34
N ARG A 38 14.71 3.40 1.35
CA ARG A 38 15.92 2.71 0.86
C ARG A 38 17.13 3.14 1.68
N LEU A 39 17.80 2.19 2.34
CA LEU A 39 18.93 2.50 3.22
C LEU A 39 20.30 2.48 2.50
N GLY A 40 20.33 2.23 1.19
CA GLY A 40 21.56 2.24 0.39
C GLY A 40 22.51 1.06 0.63
N GLY A 41 22.12 0.12 1.49
CA GLY A 41 22.83 -1.13 1.78
C GLY A 41 22.15 -2.36 1.19
N ASP A 42 22.02 -3.44 1.98
CA ASP A 42 21.23 -4.61 1.61
C ASP A 42 19.75 -4.19 1.39
N PRO A 43 19.15 -4.38 0.20
CA PRO A 43 17.75 -4.08 -0.03
C PRO A 43 16.78 -4.81 0.90
N ARG A 44 17.19 -5.91 1.53
CA ARG A 44 16.40 -6.62 2.55
C ARG A 44 16.37 -5.90 3.89
N ALA A 45 17.32 -5.00 4.14
CA ALA A 45 17.38 -4.17 5.33
C ALA A 45 16.61 -2.85 5.18
N ASP A 46 15.99 -2.60 4.02
CA ASP A 46 15.11 -1.45 3.83
C ASP A 46 13.97 -1.45 4.85
N LEU A 47 13.39 -0.26 5.05
CA LEU A 47 12.24 -0.07 5.90
C LEU A 47 11.05 0.37 5.03
N PHE A 48 9.87 0.43 5.62
CA PHE A 48 8.76 1.15 5.03
C PHE A 48 7.96 1.90 6.08
N VAL A 49 7.28 2.95 5.64
CA VAL A 49 6.41 3.78 6.46
C VAL A 49 4.96 3.53 6.07
N ILE A 50 4.08 3.34 7.06
CA ILE A 50 2.64 3.13 6.87
C ILE A 50 1.84 3.81 7.98
N LYS A 51 0.56 4.07 7.75
CA LYS A 51 -0.32 4.68 8.76
C LYS A 51 -0.55 3.77 9.99
N PRO A 52 -0.87 4.35 11.16
CA PRO A 52 -1.43 3.62 12.29
C PRO A 52 -2.85 3.11 12.03
N SER A 53 -3.21 2.00 12.67
CA SER A 53 -4.56 1.44 12.61
C SER A 53 -5.56 2.29 13.38
N GLY A 54 -6.78 2.39 12.86
CA GLY A 54 -7.91 3.04 13.54
C GLY A 54 -7.82 4.57 13.70
N VAL A 55 -6.82 5.22 13.12
CA VAL A 55 -6.67 6.68 13.15
C VAL A 55 -7.39 7.30 11.96
N SER A 56 -8.13 8.38 12.19
CA SER A 56 -8.80 9.12 11.13
C SER A 56 -7.79 9.82 10.21
N TYR A 57 -8.15 10.05 8.96
CA TYR A 57 -7.26 10.71 7.99
C TYR A 57 -6.86 12.13 8.40
N GLU A 58 -7.73 12.84 9.11
CA GLU A 58 -7.50 14.21 9.60
C GLU A 58 -6.45 14.26 10.72
N GLU A 59 -6.29 13.16 11.46
CA GLU A 59 -5.33 13.04 12.56
C GLU A 59 -3.99 12.46 12.10
N LEU A 60 -3.84 12.07 10.83
CA LEU A 60 -2.59 11.55 10.30
C LEU A 60 -1.55 12.66 10.20
N ALA A 61 -0.39 12.42 10.79
CA ALA A 61 0.72 13.36 10.82
C ALA A 61 2.05 12.61 10.70
N PRO A 62 3.13 13.24 10.23
CA PRO A 62 4.43 12.58 10.07
C PRO A 62 4.91 11.87 11.35
N GLU A 63 4.60 12.43 12.52
CA GLU A 63 5.04 11.95 13.84
C GLU A 63 4.32 10.68 14.30
N ASN A 64 3.13 10.39 13.74
CA ASN A 64 2.34 9.22 14.11
C ASN A 64 2.30 8.12 13.04
N MET A 65 2.95 8.33 11.91
CA MET A 65 3.26 7.26 10.97
C MET A 65 4.09 6.17 11.65
N ILE A 66 4.05 4.95 11.15
CA ILE A 66 4.76 3.81 11.74
C ILE A 66 5.82 3.33 10.76
N VAL A 67 7.02 3.10 11.27
CA VAL A 67 8.14 2.52 10.53
C VAL A 67 8.17 1.03 10.82
N CYS A 68 8.16 0.22 9.76
CA CYS A 68 8.31 -1.22 9.84
C CYS A 68 9.53 -1.68 9.03
N ASP A 69 10.11 -2.82 9.39
CA ASP A 69 11.00 -3.57 8.51
C ASP A 69 10.22 -4.27 7.39
N LEU A 70 10.90 -4.88 6.42
CA LEU A 70 10.22 -5.58 5.31
C LEU A 70 9.55 -6.90 5.73
N ASP A 71 9.72 -7.36 6.97
CA ASP A 71 8.95 -8.49 7.51
C ASP A 71 7.62 -8.04 8.14
N GLY A 72 7.36 -6.72 8.17
CA GLY A 72 6.15 -6.13 8.73
C GLY A 72 6.23 -5.87 10.22
N THR A 73 7.42 -5.98 10.82
CA THR A 73 7.64 -5.73 12.24
C THR A 73 7.88 -4.25 12.48
N VAL A 74 7.19 -3.68 13.47
CA VAL A 74 7.39 -2.28 13.88
C VAL A 74 8.80 -2.09 14.42
N VAL A 75 9.50 -1.07 13.94
CA VAL A 75 10.83 -0.71 14.45
C VAL A 75 10.68 0.00 15.80
N PRO A 76 11.15 -0.61 16.91
CA PRO A 76 10.91 -0.08 18.24
C PRO A 76 11.62 1.25 18.48
N GLY A 77 11.00 2.12 19.26
CA GLY A 77 11.58 3.42 19.65
C GLY A 77 11.53 4.49 18.56
N THR A 78 10.91 4.20 17.41
CA THR A 78 10.60 5.23 16.40
C THR A 78 9.30 5.97 16.77
N PRO A 79 9.09 7.22 16.30
CA PRO A 79 7.81 7.91 16.50
C PRO A 79 6.62 7.08 16.05
N GLY A 80 5.53 7.05 16.82
CA GLY A 80 4.33 6.25 16.52
C GLY A 80 4.45 4.74 16.79
N SER A 81 5.63 4.22 17.15
CA SER A 81 5.84 2.77 17.41
C SER A 81 5.08 2.22 18.63
N ASP A 82 4.47 3.09 19.43
CA ASP A 82 3.54 2.77 20.52
C ASP A 82 2.14 2.37 20.03
N ARG A 83 1.83 2.62 18.76
CA ARG A 83 0.55 2.29 18.12
C ARG A 83 0.63 1.02 17.28
N SER A 84 -0.51 0.40 17.05
CA SER A 84 -0.61 -0.71 16.10
C SER A 84 -0.53 -0.20 14.65
N PRO A 85 0.25 -0.85 13.77
CA PRO A 85 0.29 -0.50 12.35
C PRO A 85 -1.00 -0.93 11.64
N SER A 86 -1.20 -0.41 10.42
CA SER A 86 -2.32 -0.77 9.54
C SER A 86 -2.55 -2.29 9.48
N SER A 87 -3.81 -2.72 9.32
CA SER A 87 -4.13 -4.12 9.10
C SER A 87 -3.48 -4.70 7.83
N ASP A 88 -3.12 -3.85 6.88
CA ASP A 88 -2.52 -4.24 5.59
C ASP A 88 -0.98 -4.29 5.63
N THR A 89 -0.37 -4.06 6.80
CA THR A 89 1.10 -4.05 6.96
C THR A 89 1.74 -5.35 6.47
N ALA A 90 1.14 -6.52 6.74
CA ALA A 90 1.66 -7.80 6.27
C ALA A 90 1.64 -7.92 4.74
N ALA A 91 0.59 -7.40 4.09
CA ALA A 91 0.48 -7.41 2.63
C ALA A 91 1.53 -6.50 1.98
N HIS A 92 1.69 -5.27 2.51
CA HIS A 92 2.65 -4.30 1.99
C HIS A 92 4.10 -4.77 2.18
N ALA A 93 4.41 -5.33 3.36
CA ALA A 93 5.69 -5.97 3.66
C ALA A 93 6.01 -7.09 2.65
N TYR A 94 5.03 -7.94 2.36
CA TYR A 94 5.19 -9.01 1.37
C TYR A 94 5.47 -8.48 -0.04
N VAL A 95 4.75 -7.44 -0.48
CA VAL A 95 5.00 -6.79 -1.77
C VAL A 95 6.43 -6.26 -1.83
N TYR A 96 6.89 -5.49 -0.84
CA TYR A 96 8.24 -4.93 -0.85
C TYR A 96 9.36 -5.99 -0.83
N ARG A 97 9.17 -7.12 -0.14
CA ARG A 97 10.14 -8.23 -0.13
C ARG A 97 10.27 -8.93 -1.47
N ASN A 98 9.17 -9.01 -2.24
CA ASN A 98 9.11 -9.83 -3.45
C ASN A 98 9.12 -9.02 -4.75
N MET A 99 8.94 -7.70 -4.67
CA MET A 99 8.98 -6.76 -5.80
C MET A 99 9.93 -5.58 -5.44
N PRO A 100 11.25 -5.76 -5.52
CA PRO A 100 12.25 -4.77 -5.08
C PRO A 100 12.17 -3.41 -5.80
N GLU A 101 11.61 -3.39 -7.00
CA GLU A 101 11.34 -2.19 -7.78
C GLU A 101 10.24 -1.30 -7.16
N VAL A 102 9.34 -1.86 -6.35
CA VAL A 102 8.21 -1.13 -5.77
C VAL A 102 8.69 -0.17 -4.67
N GLY A 103 8.46 1.12 -4.90
CA GLY A 103 8.77 2.19 -3.95
C GLY A 103 7.60 2.63 -3.06
N GLY A 104 6.37 2.33 -3.46
CA GLY A 104 5.15 2.75 -2.76
C GLY A 104 4.00 1.82 -3.08
N VAL A 105 3.09 1.64 -2.12
CA VAL A 105 1.87 0.85 -2.28
C VAL A 105 0.69 1.71 -1.85
N VAL A 106 -0.36 1.73 -2.67
CA VAL A 106 -1.62 2.42 -2.38
C VAL A 106 -2.74 1.41 -2.47
N HIS A 107 -3.51 1.30 -1.39
CA HIS A 107 -4.74 0.52 -1.32
C HIS A 107 -5.94 1.46 -1.16
N THR A 108 -6.97 1.25 -1.97
CA THR A 108 -8.20 2.05 -1.96
C THR A 108 -9.42 1.15 -2.04
N HIS A 109 -10.56 1.65 -1.58
CA HIS A 109 -11.88 1.06 -1.87
C HIS A 109 -12.66 2.01 -2.79
N SER A 110 -12.02 2.43 -3.88
CA SER A 110 -12.64 3.40 -4.79
C SER A 110 -13.90 2.79 -5.46
N PRO A 111 -15.03 3.52 -5.57
CA PRO A 111 -16.32 2.90 -5.87
C PRO A 111 -16.35 2.07 -7.16
N TYR A 112 -15.70 2.56 -8.22
CA TYR A 112 -15.67 1.85 -9.51
C TYR A 112 -14.73 0.64 -9.48
N ALA A 113 -13.55 0.75 -8.87
CA ALA A 113 -12.63 -0.39 -8.75
C ALA A 113 -13.25 -1.52 -7.92
N VAL A 114 -13.89 -1.18 -6.80
CA VAL A 114 -14.61 -2.14 -5.95
C VAL A 114 -15.74 -2.83 -6.72
N ALA A 115 -16.47 -2.11 -7.58
CA ALA A 115 -17.51 -2.72 -8.41
C ALA A 115 -16.93 -3.81 -9.33
N TRP A 116 -15.79 -3.55 -9.99
CA TRP A 116 -15.11 -4.56 -10.81
C TRP A 116 -14.53 -5.71 -9.98
N ALA A 117 -13.94 -5.41 -8.82
CA ALA A 117 -13.43 -6.41 -7.89
C ALA A 117 -14.54 -7.34 -7.37
N ALA A 118 -15.75 -6.82 -7.14
CA ALA A 118 -16.92 -7.62 -6.74
C ALA A 118 -17.48 -8.48 -7.89
N ARG A 119 -17.32 -8.02 -9.14
CA ARG A 119 -17.67 -8.80 -10.34
C ARG A 119 -16.69 -9.94 -10.60
N GLY A 120 -15.45 -9.81 -10.15
CA GLY A 120 -14.39 -10.76 -10.46
C GLY A 120 -13.96 -10.73 -11.93
N GLU A 121 -14.08 -9.56 -12.53
CA GLU A 121 -13.74 -9.31 -13.93
C GLU A 121 -12.57 -8.32 -13.98
N GLU A 122 -11.58 -8.58 -14.84
CA GLU A 122 -10.51 -7.61 -15.08
C GLU A 122 -11.08 -6.32 -15.70
N ILE A 123 -10.43 -5.19 -15.42
CA ILE A 123 -10.80 -3.95 -16.12
C ILE A 123 -10.09 -3.96 -17.47
N PRO A 124 -10.80 -4.04 -18.61
CA PRO A 124 -10.17 -4.06 -19.91
C PRO A 124 -9.53 -2.71 -20.22
N CYS A 125 -8.39 -2.73 -20.91
CA CYS A 125 -7.69 -1.51 -21.33
C CYS A 125 -8.41 -0.85 -22.51
N VAL A 126 -9.38 0.03 -22.22
CA VAL A 126 -10.24 0.65 -23.24
C VAL A 126 -10.05 2.16 -23.40
N VAL A 127 -9.21 2.80 -22.58
CA VAL A 127 -8.87 4.22 -22.68
C VAL A 127 -7.36 4.43 -22.64
N THR A 128 -6.87 5.45 -23.35
CA THR A 128 -5.43 5.72 -23.49
C THR A 128 -4.76 5.99 -22.14
N ALA A 129 -5.43 6.72 -21.23
CA ALA A 129 -4.90 6.98 -19.89
C ALA A 129 -4.63 5.69 -19.09
N MET A 130 -5.43 4.63 -19.28
CA MET A 130 -5.15 3.32 -18.65
C MET A 130 -3.94 2.65 -19.28
N ALA A 131 -3.76 2.77 -20.61
CA ALA A 131 -2.58 2.24 -21.27
C ALA A 131 -1.31 2.96 -20.80
N ASP A 132 -1.37 4.27 -20.58
CA ASP A 132 -0.23 5.06 -20.08
C ASP A 132 0.08 4.73 -18.62
N GLU A 133 -0.95 4.62 -17.77
CA GLU A 133 -0.78 4.42 -16.33
C GLU A 133 -0.50 2.96 -15.97
N PHE A 134 -1.25 2.01 -16.52
CA PHE A 134 -1.19 0.59 -16.16
C PHE A 134 -0.58 -0.27 -17.26
N GLY A 135 -0.28 0.26 -18.43
CA GLY A 135 0.30 -0.54 -19.49
C GLY A 135 -0.60 -1.70 -19.95
N GLY A 136 -1.91 -1.70 -19.71
CA GLY A 136 -2.78 -2.83 -20.07
C GLY A 136 -4.02 -2.98 -19.19
N PRO A 137 -4.71 -4.14 -19.27
CA PRO A 137 -5.83 -4.45 -18.39
C PRO A 137 -5.39 -4.43 -16.92
N VAL A 138 -6.31 -4.15 -16.00
CA VAL A 138 -6.07 -4.31 -14.56
C VAL A 138 -6.61 -5.68 -14.15
N PRO A 139 -5.73 -6.65 -13.82
CA PRO A 139 -6.14 -8.02 -13.52
C PRO A 139 -6.84 -8.11 -12.17
N VAL A 140 -7.56 -9.22 -11.96
CA VAL A 140 -8.17 -9.57 -10.67
C VAL A 140 -7.33 -10.66 -9.99
N GLY A 141 -6.85 -10.35 -8.79
CA GLY A 141 -6.24 -11.30 -7.87
C GLY A 141 -7.27 -12.07 -7.04
N PRO A 142 -6.83 -13.11 -6.31
CA PRO A 142 -7.72 -13.99 -5.56
C PRO A 142 -8.43 -13.26 -4.42
N PHE A 143 -9.53 -13.85 -3.94
CA PHE A 143 -10.09 -13.45 -2.64
C PHE A 143 -9.13 -13.86 -1.53
N ALA A 144 -8.87 -12.94 -0.59
CA ALA A 144 -8.04 -13.20 0.58
C ALA A 144 -8.64 -12.51 1.80
N ILE A 145 -8.54 -13.18 2.96
CA ILE A 145 -8.98 -12.63 4.24
C ILE A 145 -7.90 -11.66 4.74
N ILE A 146 -8.33 -10.54 5.31
CA ILE A 146 -7.44 -9.53 5.90
C ILE A 146 -6.84 -10.09 7.20
N GLY A 147 -5.54 -9.85 7.43
CA GLY A 147 -4.88 -10.11 8.71
C GLY A 147 -3.54 -10.84 8.62
N ASP A 148 -3.19 -11.38 7.45
CA ASP A 148 -1.89 -11.99 7.19
C ASP A 148 -1.31 -11.56 5.81
N ASP A 149 -0.27 -12.25 5.34
CA ASP A 149 0.39 -11.95 4.07
C ASP A 149 -0.34 -12.49 2.83
N SER A 150 -1.52 -13.11 2.96
CA SER A 150 -2.27 -13.72 1.86
C SER A 150 -2.65 -12.71 0.77
N ILE A 151 -3.05 -11.49 1.16
CA ILE A 151 -3.31 -10.41 0.19
C ILE A 151 -2.03 -10.06 -0.57
N GLY A 152 -0.91 -9.91 0.14
CA GLY A 152 0.39 -9.61 -0.47
C GLY A 152 0.85 -10.70 -1.44
N ARG A 153 0.65 -11.97 -1.11
CA ARG A 153 0.89 -13.12 -2.00
C ARG A 153 0.03 -13.02 -3.26
N GLY A 154 -1.27 -12.78 -3.09
CA GLY A 154 -2.21 -12.60 -4.19
C GLY A 154 -1.79 -11.47 -5.13
N ILE A 155 -1.37 -10.33 -4.59
CA ILE A 155 -0.86 -9.19 -5.38
C ILE A 155 0.37 -9.61 -6.19
N VAL A 156 1.40 -10.14 -5.52
CA VAL A 156 2.67 -10.49 -6.16
C VAL A 156 2.50 -11.56 -7.23
N ASP A 157 1.73 -12.61 -6.94
CA ASP A 157 1.53 -13.70 -7.89
C ASP A 157 0.70 -13.26 -9.10
N THR A 158 -0.29 -12.37 -8.90
CA THR A 158 -1.11 -11.83 -10.01
C THR A 158 -0.31 -10.86 -10.89
N LEU A 159 0.54 -10.03 -10.29
CA LEU A 159 1.34 -9.04 -11.03
C LEU A 159 2.62 -9.62 -11.64
N ARG A 160 3.07 -10.82 -11.22
CA ARG A 160 4.30 -11.43 -11.74
C ARG A 160 4.22 -11.64 -13.25
N GLY A 161 5.06 -10.92 -13.99
CA GLY A 161 5.08 -10.97 -15.46
C GLY A 161 3.92 -10.25 -16.15
N HIS A 162 3.05 -9.60 -15.38
CA HIS A 162 1.97 -8.78 -15.90
C HIS A 162 2.48 -7.36 -16.20
N ARG A 163 1.89 -6.67 -17.20
CA ARG A 163 2.30 -5.29 -17.54
C ARG A 163 1.75 -4.24 -16.58
N SER A 164 0.61 -4.55 -15.96
CA SER A 164 -0.02 -3.70 -14.94
C SER A 164 0.78 -3.63 -13.65
N ARG A 165 0.78 -2.44 -13.06
CA ARG A 165 1.23 -2.16 -11.69
C ARG A 165 0.08 -2.10 -10.68
N ALA A 166 -1.15 -2.33 -11.12
CA ALA A 166 -2.35 -2.36 -10.31
C ALA A 166 -3.05 -3.71 -10.43
N VAL A 167 -3.70 -4.14 -9.36
CA VAL A 167 -4.49 -5.37 -9.26
C VAL A 167 -5.75 -5.08 -8.45
N LEU A 168 -6.87 -5.66 -8.88
CA LEU A 168 -8.11 -5.70 -8.09
C LEU A 168 -8.07 -6.93 -7.18
N MET A 169 -8.37 -6.79 -5.91
CA MET A 169 -8.52 -7.94 -5.01
C MET A 169 -10.00 -8.35 -4.96
N GLN A 170 -10.32 -9.57 -5.41
CA GLN A 170 -11.69 -10.08 -5.50
C GLN A 170 -12.50 -9.78 -4.23
N ASN A 171 -13.68 -9.18 -4.39
CA ASN A 171 -14.60 -8.79 -3.31
C ASN A 171 -14.04 -7.81 -2.27
N HIS A 172 -12.96 -7.08 -2.58
CA HIS A 172 -12.32 -6.16 -1.63
C HIS A 172 -12.15 -4.76 -2.24
N GLY A 173 -11.14 -4.54 -3.08
CA GLY A 173 -10.81 -3.22 -3.65
C GLY A 173 -9.62 -3.25 -4.59
#